data_AF-A0A8K0JYY6-F1
#
_entry.id   AF-A0A8K0JYY6-F1
#
_cell.length_a   1.000
_cell.length_b   1.000
_cell.length_c   1.000
_cell.angle_alpha   90.00
_cell.angle_beta   90.00
_cell.angle_gamma   90.00
#
_symmetry.space_group_name_H-M   'P 1'
#
loop_
_entity.id
_entity.type
_entity.pdbx_description
1 polymer ?
#
loop_
_entity_poly.entity_id
_entity_poly.type
_entity_poly.pdbx_seq_one_letter_code
_entity_poly.pdbx_strand_id
1 'polypeptide(L)' 'MVELNGWTLLLTDPPSFDVERISVNATGSRAALSGSRGVNVLQLPRRWGFGASFNDGKKTISCR' A
#
# COMPACT_ATOMS: atom_id res chain seq x y z
N MET A 1 -8.87 1.61 4.98
CA MET A 1 -8.62 0.91 3.71
C MET A 1 -8.14 1.96 2.71
N VAL A 2 -7.15 1.66 1.89
CA VAL A 2 -6.55 2.64 0.96
C VAL A 2 -6.45 2.02 -0.43
N GLU A 3 -6.82 2.74 -1.49
CA GLU A 3 -6.73 2.22 -2.86
C GLU A 3 -5.43 2.63 -3.55
N LEU A 4 -4.80 1.68 -4.24
CA LEU A 4 -3.57 1.90 -5.00
C LEU A 4 -3.64 1.09 -6.30
N ASN A 5 -3.70 1.77 -7.45
CA ASN A 5 -3.74 1.17 -8.79
C ASN A 5 -4.80 0.06 -8.97
N GLY A 6 -6.00 0.23 -8.40
CA GLY A 6 -7.11 -0.74 -8.48
C GLY A 6 -7.08 -1.86 -7.45
N TRP A 7 -6.17 -1.80 -6.48
CA TRP A 7 -6.06 -2.73 -5.35
C TRP A 7 -6.42 -2.03 -4.03
N THR A 8 -7.04 -2.77 -3.12
CA THR A 8 -7.36 -2.27 -1.77
C THR A 8 -6.31 -2.76 -0.77
N LEU A 9 -5.60 -1.80 -0.16
CA LEU A 9 -4.69 -2.04 0.96
C LEU A 9 -5.47 -2.06 2.27
N LEU A 10 -5.43 -3.21 2.94
CA LEU A 10 -5.84 -3.37 4.32
C LEU A 10 -4.63 -3.11 5.21
N LEU A 11 -4.66 -1.95 5.88
CA LEU A 11 -3.64 -1.58 6.85
C LEU A 11 -3.99 -2.25 8.18
N THR A 12 -3.04 -3.00 8.75
CA THR A 12 -3.23 -3.55 10.11
C THR A 12 -3.14 -2.47 11.18
N ASP A 13 -2.35 -1.42 10.93
CA ASP A 13 -2.29 -0.22 11.75
C ASP A 13 -2.51 1.03 10.87
N PRO A 14 -3.76 1.51 10.73
CA PRO A 14 -4.05 2.64 9.87
C PRO A 14 -3.50 3.94 10.46
N PRO A 15 -2.99 4.87 9.64
CA PRO A 15 -2.56 6.18 10.11
C PRO A 15 -3.71 6.94 10.75
N SER A 16 -3.42 7.69 11.82
CA SER A 16 -4.37 8.58 12.51
C SER A 16 -4.64 9.89 11.75
N PHE A 17 -4.19 9.99 10.50
CA PHE A 17 -4.29 11.15 9.64
C PHE A 17 -4.86 10.80 8.27
N ASP A 18 -5.41 11.82 7.61
CA ASP A 18 -5.96 11.68 6.27
C ASP A 18 -4.82 11.50 5.26
N VAL A 19 -4.89 10.41 4.51
CA VAL A 19 -3.90 10.09 3.47
C VAL A 19 -4.27 10.85 2.21
N GLU A 20 -3.40 11.76 1.78
CA GLU A 20 -3.58 12.58 0.58
C GLU A 20 -2.83 12.01 -0.62
N ARG A 21 -1.67 11.37 -0.39
CA ARG A 21 -0.84 10.79 -1.44
C ARG A 21 -0.24 9.46 -1.02
N ILE A 22 -0.20 8.54 -1.97
CA ILE A 22 0.45 7.23 -1.85
C ILE A 22 1.58 7.17 -2.87
N SER A 23 2.76 6.76 -2.44
CA SER A 23 3.91 6.53 -3.32
C SER A 23 4.55 5.18 -3.03
N VAL A 24 4.91 4.44 -4.05
CA VAL A 24 5.60 3.15 -3.93
C VAL A 24 7.08 3.34 -4.25
N ASN A 25 7.96 2.65 -3.53
CA ASN A 25 9.38 2.68 -3.86
C ASN A 25 9.68 1.99 -5.20
N ALA A 26 10.87 2.23 -5.76
CA ALA A 26 11.26 1.69 -7.06
C ALA A 26 11.18 0.16 -7.15
N THR A 27 11.35 -0.55 -6.02
CA THR A 27 11.32 -2.01 -5.96
C THR A 27 9.94 -2.61 -5.68
N GLY A 28 8.90 -1.79 -5.52
CA GLY A 28 7.54 -2.26 -5.20
C GLY A 28 7.36 -2.81 -3.78
N SER A 29 8.37 -2.76 -2.92
CA SER A 29 8.36 -3.46 -1.62
C SER A 29 7.82 -2.60 -0.48
N ARG A 30 7.68 -1.29 -0.67
CA ARG A 30 7.20 -0.36 0.35
C ARG A 30 6.30 0.70 -0.27
N ALA A 31 5.26 1.07 0.47
CA ALA A 31 4.44 2.23 0.16
C ALA A 31 4.53 3.26 1.28
N ALA A 32 4.65 4.54 0.91
CA ALA A 32 4.50 5.66 1.81
C ALA A 32 3.13 6.29 1.61
N LEU A 33 2.38 6.39 2.71
CA LEU A 33 1.15 7.15 2.84
C LEU A 33 1.52 8.50 3.44
N SER A 34 1.16 9.58 2.75
CA SER A 34 1.49 10.94 3.17
C SER A 34 0.25 11.81 3.19
N GLY A 35 0.17 12.67 4.19
CA GLY A 35 -0.84 13.70 4.33
C GLY A 35 -0.27 14.90 5.07
N SER A 36 -1.05 15.96 5.17
CA SER A 36 -0.69 17.21 5.86
C SER A 36 -0.21 17.02 7.30
N ARG A 37 -0.66 15.96 7.99
CA ARG A 37 -0.32 15.67 9.39
C ARG A 37 0.80 14.65 9.58
N GLY A 38 1.33 14.05 8.51
CA GLY A 38 2.43 13.09 8.66
C GLY A 38 2.65 12.14 7.49
N VAL A 39 3.58 11.20 7.71
CA VAL A 39 3.95 10.14 6.77
C VAL A 39 3.97 8.81 7.51
N ASN A 40 3.40 7.77 6.90
CA ASN A 40 3.41 6.40 7.39
C ASN A 40 3.92 5.50 6.27
N VAL A 41 4.90 4.64 6.57
CA VAL A 41 5.53 3.74 5.59
C VAL A 41 5.17 2.30 5.96
N LEU A 42 4.52 1.61 5.04
CA LEU A 42 4.14 0.20 5.18
C LEU A 42 4.95 -0.70 4.25
N GLN A 43 5.14 -1.94 4.68
CA GLN A 43 5.77 -2.95 3.86
C GLN A 43 4.72 -3.65 3.00
N LEU A 44 4.97 -3.64 1.69
CA LEU A 44 4.17 -4.38 0.73
C LEU A 44 4.70 -5.83 0.66
N PRO A 45 3.81 -6.81 0.47
CA PRO A 45 4.24 -8.20 0.28
C PRO A 45 5.13 -8.34 -0.96
N ARG A 46 6.03 -9.33 -0.92
CA ARG A 46 7.24 -9.48 -1.76
C ARG A 46 7.04 -9.67 -3.29
N ARG A 47 5.90 -9.30 -3.86
CA ARG A 47 5.52 -9.55 -5.27
C ARG A 47 4.58 -8.45 -5.81
N TRP A 48 4.98 -7.20 -5.64
CA TRP A 48 4.26 -6.05 -6.19
C TRP A 48 4.98 -5.56 -7.46
N GLY A 49 4.27 -5.47 -8.59
CA GLY A 49 4.81 -4.89 -9.83
C GLY A 49 4.85 -5.84 -11.04
N PHE A 50 5.05 -5.27 -12.23
CA PHE A 50 4.70 -5.79 -13.55
C PHE A 50 5.00 -7.30 -13.76
N GLY A 51 3.93 -8.10 -13.89
CA GLY A 51 3.96 -9.56 -14.03
C GLY A 51 3.64 -10.35 -12.75
N ALA A 52 3.58 -9.70 -11.59
CA ALA A 52 3.32 -10.33 -10.30
C ALA A 52 1.82 -10.33 -9.95
N SER A 53 1.10 -11.33 -10.44
CA SER A 53 -0.23 -11.69 -9.95
C SER A 53 -0.11 -12.11 -8.47
N PHE A 54 -0.52 -11.25 -7.54
CA PHE A 54 -0.59 -11.65 -6.13
C PHE A 54 -1.97 -12.23 -5.82
N ASN A 55 -1.94 -13.26 -4.97
CA ASN A 55 -3.11 -13.79 -4.28
C ASN A 55 -4.23 -14.30 -5.20
N ASP A 56 -3.88 -14.96 -6.30
CA ASP A 56 -4.83 -15.70 -7.14
C ASP A 56 -6.01 -14.84 -7.66
N GLY A 57 -5.79 -13.53 -7.87
CA GLY A 57 -6.82 -12.59 -8.32
C GLY A 57 -7.58 -11.84 -7.21
N LYS A 58 -7.22 -12.01 -5.93
CA LYS A 58 -7.84 -11.24 -4.83
C LYS A 58 -7.34 -9.80 -4.81
N LYS A 59 -8.24 -8.84 -5.07
CA LYS A 59 -7.98 -7.38 -5.10
C LYS A 59 -7.57 -6.74 -3.76
N THR A 60 -7.40 -7.53 -2.70
CA THR A 60 -7.19 -7.03 -1.34
C THR A 60 -5.87 -7.53 -0.76
N ILE A 61 -5.06 -6.60 -0.24
CA ILE A 61 -3.70 -6.87 0.24
C ILE A 61 -3.58 -6.42 1.69
N SER A 62 -3.26 -7.35 2.59
CA SER A 62 -2.94 -7.02 3.98
C SER A 62 -1.50 -6.51 4.08
N CYS A 63 -1.34 -5.32 4.64
CA CYS A 63 -0.05 -4.67 4.83
C CYS A 63 0.23 -4.53 6.32
N ARG A 64 1.49 -4.78 6.68
CA ARG A 64 2.05 -4.55 8.02
C ARG A 64 3.07 -3.43 7.96
#